data_AF-D2TLZ3-F1
#
_entry.id   AF-D2TLZ3-F1
#
_cell.length_a   1.000
_cell.length_b   1.000
_cell.length_c   1.000
_cell.angle_alpha   90.00
_cell.angle_beta   90.00
_cell.angle_gamma   90.00
#
_symmetry.space_group_name_H-M   'P 1'
#
loop_
_entity.id
_entity.type
_entity.pdbx_description
1 polymer ?
#
loop_
_entity_poly.entity_id
_entity_poly.type
_entity_poly.pdbx_seq_one_letter_code
_entity_poly.pdbx_strand_id
1 'polypeptide(L)'
;MRKIYFLLGVLLLAFARMCLADECGITSPLFQSVSLGNVLVQRDTPPGAEIARVRASGFIELTAFSPTGVVNCQGGYTFNYLSATPAAISGVYNTNLAGVGIKVSVDAGNFILPSRGANIKTLYYVGNYDVILYKTGEITPGLLTPGLVATGWYDSPENEFMRISLGGNNQVSVLACSLTSQVINFNLGDINASEFSERPGFIPAYSDTQHLGLNCDPAANINVELVGTQNPDAIAEPGVLALNGQGNPGIADGVGIQFIYNGIPLQVNNRIVLKRSAGGQEMFPLTARYYQTKAIVKPGRADATATLNITYQ
;
A
#
# COMPACT_ATOMS: atom_id res chain seq x y z
N MET A 1 -41.05 73.76 9.93
CA MET A 1 -40.98 72.28 9.99
C MET A 1 -40.58 71.62 8.66
N ARG A 2 -41.17 71.98 7.51
CA ARG A 2 -40.88 71.34 6.21
C ARG A 2 -39.43 71.48 5.67
N LYS A 3 -38.71 72.56 6.03
CA LYS A 3 -37.28 72.75 5.66
C LYS A 3 -36.30 71.91 6.48
N ILE A 4 -36.67 71.49 7.70
CA ILE A 4 -35.82 70.66 8.58
C ILE A 4 -35.82 69.21 8.10
N TYR A 5 -36.96 68.69 7.64
CA TYR A 5 -37.05 67.34 7.06
C TYR A 5 -36.27 67.20 5.74
N PHE A 6 -36.20 68.26 4.93
CA PHE A 6 -35.42 68.25 3.69
C PHE A 6 -33.91 68.25 3.97
N LEU A 7 -33.45 69.01 4.97
CA LEU A 7 -32.06 68.98 5.43
C LEU A 7 -31.69 67.65 6.09
N LEU A 8 -32.60 67.02 6.86
CA LEU A 8 -32.36 65.70 7.44
C LEU A 8 -32.23 64.61 6.36
N GLY A 9 -33.06 64.67 5.31
CA GLY A 9 -33.00 63.72 4.18
C GLY A 9 -31.71 63.82 3.36
N VAL A 10 -31.20 65.05 3.15
CA VAL A 10 -29.91 65.27 2.47
C VAL A 10 -28.72 64.88 3.35
N LEU A 11 -28.82 65.04 4.68
CA LEU A 11 -27.78 64.61 5.61
C LEU A 11 -27.69 63.07 5.71
N LEU A 12 -28.82 62.35 5.68
CA LEU A 12 -28.86 60.89 5.65
C LEU A 12 -28.28 60.30 4.35
N LEU A 13 -28.41 60.99 3.22
CA LEU A 13 -27.78 60.60 1.94
C LEU A 13 -26.28 60.94 1.91
N ALA A 14 -25.82 61.99 2.62
CA ALA A 14 -24.40 62.35 2.73
C ALA A 14 -23.61 61.47 3.71
N PHE A 15 -24.29 60.78 4.64
CA PHE A 15 -23.70 59.78 5.54
C PHE A 15 -23.76 58.34 5.02
N ALA A 16 -24.30 58.11 3.82
CA ALA A 16 -24.08 56.88 3.08
C ALA A 16 -22.62 56.85 2.59
N ARG A 17 -21.67 56.75 3.53
CA ARG A 17 -20.30 56.34 3.21
C ARG A 17 -20.44 55.00 2.52
N MET A 18 -19.96 54.91 1.29
CA MET A 18 -19.75 53.64 0.60
C MET A 18 -18.91 52.76 1.53
N CYS A 19 -19.55 51.80 2.20
CA CYS A 19 -18.87 50.76 2.92
C CYS A 19 -18.29 49.84 1.85
N LEU A 20 -17.11 50.19 1.35
CA LEU A 20 -16.34 49.28 0.52
C LEU A 20 -15.74 48.24 1.48
N ALA A 21 -16.25 47.02 1.41
CA ALA A 21 -15.66 45.89 2.10
C ALA A 21 -14.42 45.42 1.34
N ASP A 22 -13.52 44.73 2.04
CA ASP A 22 -12.49 43.96 1.36
C ASP A 22 -13.16 42.85 0.54
N GLU A 23 -12.70 42.60 -0.68
CA GLU A 23 -13.28 41.61 -1.59
C GLU A 23 -12.20 40.66 -2.12
N CYS A 24 -12.47 39.37 -2.03
CA CYS A 24 -11.68 38.30 -2.64
C CYS A 24 -12.49 37.64 -3.75
N GLY A 25 -11.92 37.58 -4.94
CA GLY A 25 -12.56 37.02 -6.12
C GLY A 25 -11.64 36.06 -6.86
N ILE A 26 -12.25 35.13 -7.59
CA ILE A 26 -11.55 34.18 -8.45
C ILE A 26 -11.98 34.40 -9.89
N THR A 27 -11.01 34.74 -10.74
CA THR A 27 -11.25 34.95 -12.17
C THR A 27 -10.90 33.70 -12.98
N SER A 28 -9.97 32.88 -12.49
CA SER A 28 -9.59 31.61 -13.11
C SER A 28 -9.35 30.54 -12.04
N PRO A 29 -10.33 29.63 -11.81
CA PRO A 29 -10.17 28.55 -10.85
C PRO A 29 -9.41 27.35 -11.43
N LEU A 30 -8.79 26.56 -10.56
CA LEU A 30 -8.16 25.28 -10.90
C LEU A 30 -9.16 24.14 -10.73
N PHE A 31 -9.85 23.78 -11.81
CA PHE A 31 -10.72 22.60 -11.84
C PHE A 31 -10.05 21.48 -12.62
N GLN A 32 -9.67 20.41 -11.93
CA GLN A 32 -8.92 19.31 -12.52
C GLN A 32 -9.57 17.97 -12.21
N SER A 33 -9.65 17.13 -13.23
CA SER A 33 -10.00 15.72 -13.10
C SER A 33 -8.71 14.90 -13.18
N VAL A 34 -8.45 14.09 -12.16
CA VAL A 34 -7.30 13.18 -12.09
C VAL A 34 -7.75 11.72 -12.23
N SER A 35 -6.86 10.87 -12.70
CA SER A 35 -7.07 9.42 -12.80
C SER A 35 -5.81 8.69 -12.35
N LEU A 36 -5.99 7.65 -11.55
CA LEU A 36 -4.98 6.70 -11.09
C LEU A 36 -4.81 5.54 -12.09
N GLY A 37 -5.72 5.40 -13.06
CA GLY A 37 -5.68 4.34 -14.06
C GLY A 37 -5.85 2.95 -13.45
N ASN A 38 -4.96 2.02 -13.82
CA ASN A 38 -4.96 0.66 -13.28
C ASN A 38 -3.98 0.53 -12.11
N VAL A 39 -4.51 0.33 -10.91
CA VAL A 39 -3.78 0.19 -9.66
C VAL A 39 -3.64 -1.30 -9.35
N LEU A 40 -2.43 -1.82 -9.45
CA LEU A 40 -2.09 -3.20 -9.15
C LEU A 40 -1.51 -3.31 -7.74
N VAL A 41 -2.15 -4.10 -6.88
CA VAL A 41 -1.76 -4.26 -5.47
C VAL A 41 -1.40 -5.71 -5.20
N GLN A 42 -0.27 -5.99 -4.55
CA GLN A 42 0.03 -7.37 -4.14
C GLN A 42 -0.92 -7.78 -3.01
N ARG A 43 -1.43 -9.02 -3.05
CA ARG A 43 -2.44 -9.48 -2.09
C ARG A 43 -2.02 -9.31 -0.64
N ASP A 44 -0.75 -9.56 -0.33
CA ASP A 44 -0.24 -9.55 1.04
C ASP A 44 0.53 -8.25 1.36
N THR A 45 0.39 -7.21 0.53
CA THR A 45 0.77 -5.83 0.88
C THR A 45 0.13 -5.48 2.24
N PRO A 46 0.87 -4.92 3.21
CA PRO A 46 0.31 -4.66 4.54
C PRO A 46 -0.72 -3.51 4.52
N PRO A 47 -1.74 -3.53 5.41
CA PRO A 47 -2.55 -2.36 5.68
C PRO A 47 -1.67 -1.17 6.11
N GLY A 48 -2.03 0.04 5.68
CA GLY A 48 -1.22 1.25 5.87
C GLY A 48 -0.31 1.58 4.70
N ALA A 49 -0.09 0.65 3.76
CA ALA A 49 0.70 0.92 2.57
C ALA A 49 -0.03 1.88 1.61
N GLU A 50 0.70 2.83 1.06
CA GLU A 50 0.28 3.61 -0.11
C GLU A 50 0.31 2.69 -1.35
N ILE A 51 -0.82 2.60 -2.05
CA ILE A 51 -0.96 1.70 -3.21
C ILE A 51 -1.01 2.46 -4.54
N ALA A 52 -1.36 3.75 -4.54
CA ALA A 52 -1.32 4.60 -5.72
C ALA A 52 -1.34 6.08 -5.35
N ARG A 53 -0.82 6.92 -6.24
CA ARG A 53 -0.83 8.38 -6.11
C ARG A 53 -0.98 9.03 -7.48
N VAL A 54 -1.81 10.07 -7.55
CA VAL A 54 -1.88 10.98 -8.68
C VAL A 54 -1.83 12.42 -8.19
N ARG A 55 -1.12 13.27 -8.93
CA ARG A 55 -0.89 14.67 -8.57
C ARG A 55 -1.70 15.60 -9.47
N ALA A 56 -2.43 16.51 -8.83
CA ALA A 56 -2.98 17.72 -9.43
C ALA A 56 -2.13 18.93 -9.00
N SER A 57 -1.89 19.86 -9.91
CA SER A 57 -1.17 21.10 -9.61
C SER A 57 -1.47 22.13 -10.67
N GLY A 58 -1.46 23.40 -10.29
CA GLY A 58 -1.69 24.47 -11.25
C GLY A 58 -1.69 25.84 -10.60
N PHE A 59 -2.13 26.81 -11.38
CA PHE A 59 -2.26 28.19 -10.96
C PHE A 59 -3.73 28.59 -10.93
N ILE A 60 -4.07 29.49 -10.02
CA ILE A 60 -5.33 30.23 -10.02
C ILE A 60 -5.03 31.70 -10.24
N GLU A 61 -6.02 32.45 -10.74
CA GLU A 61 -5.96 33.91 -10.74
C GLU A 61 -6.89 34.44 -9.63
N LEU A 62 -6.27 35.06 -8.61
CA LEU A 62 -6.94 35.69 -7.48
C LEU A 62 -7.01 37.20 -7.73
N THR A 63 -8.18 37.78 -7.51
CA THR A 63 -8.39 39.22 -7.39
C THR A 63 -8.62 39.60 -5.94
N ALA A 64 -7.89 40.59 -5.45
CA ALA A 64 -8.07 41.12 -4.10
C ALA A 64 -8.27 42.65 -4.17
N PHE A 65 -9.35 43.13 -3.56
CA PHE A 65 -9.66 44.55 -3.42
C PHE A 65 -9.69 44.94 -1.95
N SER A 66 -8.92 45.98 -1.58
CA SER A 66 -9.03 46.62 -0.26
C SER A 66 -8.99 48.14 -0.41
N PRO A 67 -9.85 48.89 0.28
CA PRO A 67 -9.71 50.34 0.43
C PRO A 67 -8.51 50.74 1.30
N THR A 68 -8.01 49.83 2.14
CA THR A 68 -6.98 50.10 3.17
C THR A 68 -5.61 49.47 2.85
N GLY A 69 -5.54 48.63 1.81
CA GLY A 69 -4.30 48.14 1.21
C GLY A 69 -3.86 46.72 1.60
N VAL A 70 -4.49 46.08 2.59
CA VAL A 70 -4.28 44.67 2.93
C VAL A 70 -5.63 43.95 2.91
N VAL A 71 -5.72 42.86 2.15
CA VAL A 71 -6.89 41.98 2.11
C VAL A 71 -6.53 40.67 2.81
N ASN A 72 -7.38 40.21 3.72
CA ASN A 72 -7.30 38.86 4.28
C ASN A 72 -8.37 37.99 3.64
N CYS A 73 -8.00 37.21 2.62
CA CYS A 73 -8.92 36.26 2.02
C CYS A 73 -9.03 35.05 2.94
N GLN A 74 -10.18 34.92 3.61
CA GLN A 74 -10.49 33.71 4.34
C GLN A 74 -10.78 32.62 3.31
N GLY A 75 -10.30 31.41 3.56
CA GLY A 75 -10.59 30.29 2.69
C GLY A 75 -10.57 29.01 3.46
N GLY A 76 -10.86 27.93 2.77
CA GLY A 76 -10.78 26.60 3.35
C GLY A 76 -10.67 25.52 2.30
N TYR A 77 -10.24 24.36 2.78
CA TYR A 77 -10.28 23.11 2.03
C TYR A 77 -11.35 22.20 2.62
N THR A 78 -12.09 21.55 1.74
CA THR A 78 -13.08 20.54 2.11
C THR A 78 -12.76 19.25 1.36
N PHE A 79 -12.80 18.13 2.08
CA PHE A 79 -12.78 16.79 1.48
C PHE A 79 -14.23 16.35 1.20
N ASN A 80 -14.51 15.91 -0.03
CA ASN A 80 -15.87 15.76 -0.56
C ASN A 80 -16.15 14.39 -1.19
N TYR A 81 -15.30 13.38 -0.98
CA TYR A 81 -15.45 12.11 -1.68
C TYR A 81 -16.63 11.28 -1.15
N LEU A 82 -17.74 11.25 -1.89
CA LEU A 82 -18.87 10.32 -1.74
C LEU A 82 -19.42 10.15 -0.30
N SER A 83 -19.37 11.21 0.53
CA SER A 83 -19.71 11.13 1.96
C SER A 83 -18.92 10.04 2.71
N ALA A 84 -17.68 9.82 2.29
CA ALA A 84 -16.82 8.76 2.80
C ALA A 84 -16.60 8.92 4.31
N THR A 85 -16.75 7.81 5.02
CA THR A 85 -16.47 7.72 6.45
C THR A 85 -14.97 7.61 6.70
N PRO A 86 -14.45 8.10 7.83
CA PRO A 86 -13.07 7.87 8.22
C PRO A 86 -12.70 6.37 8.24
N ALA A 87 -11.52 6.04 7.75
CA ALA A 87 -10.90 4.73 7.89
C ALA A 87 -10.16 4.64 9.24
N ALA A 88 -9.61 3.47 9.56
CA ALA A 88 -8.77 3.29 10.76
C ALA A 88 -7.43 4.07 10.70
N ILE A 89 -7.01 4.49 9.51
CA ILE A 89 -5.79 5.27 9.29
C ILE A 89 -6.14 6.76 9.33
N SER A 90 -5.41 7.53 10.15
CA SER A 90 -5.65 8.97 10.31
C SER A 90 -5.59 9.74 8.99
N GLY A 91 -6.64 10.51 8.69
CA GLY A 91 -6.76 11.31 7.47
C GLY A 91 -7.03 10.50 6.20
N VAL A 92 -7.31 9.19 6.31
CA VAL A 92 -7.74 8.33 5.22
C VAL A 92 -9.24 8.05 5.39
N TYR A 93 -9.98 8.05 4.30
CA TYR A 93 -11.42 7.81 4.27
C TYR A 93 -11.74 6.58 3.42
N ASN A 94 -12.76 5.81 3.80
CA ASN A 94 -13.15 4.59 3.07
C ASN A 94 -13.72 4.94 1.69
N THR A 95 -13.28 4.21 0.65
CA THR A 95 -13.87 4.32 -0.68
C THR A 95 -15.10 3.41 -0.84
N ASN A 96 -15.64 3.33 -2.05
CA ASN A 96 -16.66 2.33 -2.40
C ASN A 96 -16.09 0.89 -2.46
N LEU A 97 -14.77 0.71 -2.49
CA LEU A 97 -14.12 -0.59 -2.48
C LEU A 97 -13.65 -0.94 -1.07
N ALA A 98 -14.09 -2.08 -0.55
CA ALA A 98 -13.63 -2.58 0.75
C ALA A 98 -12.10 -2.77 0.72
N GLY A 99 -11.43 -2.40 1.82
CA GLY A 99 -9.98 -2.47 1.96
C GLY A 99 -9.18 -1.39 1.22
N VAL A 100 -9.84 -0.44 0.54
CA VAL A 100 -9.20 0.71 -0.12
C VAL A 100 -9.68 2.00 0.51
N GLY A 101 -8.73 2.79 1.01
CA GLY A 101 -8.94 4.13 1.52
C GLY A 101 -8.37 5.20 0.58
N ILE A 102 -8.95 6.39 0.61
CA ILE A 102 -8.50 7.56 -0.15
C ILE A 102 -8.09 8.68 0.81
N LYS A 103 -7.04 9.41 0.45
CA LYS A 103 -6.56 10.59 1.15
C LYS A 103 -6.19 11.66 0.13
N VAL A 104 -6.39 12.92 0.50
CA VAL A 104 -5.80 14.06 -0.22
C VAL A 104 -4.68 14.64 0.63
N SER A 105 -3.60 15.11 0.01
CA SER A 105 -2.46 15.68 0.73
C SER A 105 -2.74 17.00 1.46
N VAL A 106 -3.90 17.62 1.21
CA VAL A 106 -4.35 18.79 1.96
C VAL A 106 -5.39 18.39 3.00
N ASP A 107 -5.15 18.82 4.22
CA ASP A 107 -6.10 18.62 5.31
C ASP A 107 -7.27 19.58 5.15
N ALA A 108 -8.48 19.08 5.46
CA ALA A 108 -9.65 19.92 5.52
C ALA A 108 -9.51 20.93 6.66
N GLY A 109 -9.91 22.17 6.41
CA GLY A 109 -9.77 23.24 7.39
C GLY A 109 -9.70 24.62 6.76
N ASN A 110 -9.77 25.64 7.61
CA ASN A 110 -9.74 27.03 7.20
C ASN A 110 -8.30 27.57 7.17
N PHE A 111 -8.03 28.46 6.23
CA PHE A 111 -6.79 29.23 6.15
C PHE A 111 -7.10 30.70 5.87
N ILE A 112 -6.09 31.55 6.06
CA ILE A 112 -6.17 32.96 5.69
C ILE A 112 -4.95 33.26 4.82
N LEU A 113 -5.19 33.77 3.61
CA LEU A 113 -4.12 34.32 2.77
C LEU A 113 -4.04 35.83 2.96
N PRO A 114 -2.93 36.36 3.52
CA PRO A 114 -2.71 37.79 3.52
C PRO A 114 -2.27 38.23 2.12
N SER A 115 -3.15 38.95 1.40
CA SER A 115 -2.79 39.62 0.15
C SER A 115 -2.40 41.07 0.43
N ARG A 116 -1.22 41.47 -0.03
CA ARG A 116 -0.73 42.85 0.07
C ARG A 116 -0.99 43.58 -1.24
N GLY A 117 -1.86 44.59 -1.20
CA GLY A 117 -2.12 45.51 -2.28
C GLY A 117 -3.60 45.61 -2.67
N ALA A 118 -4.05 46.83 -2.90
CA ALA A 118 -5.37 47.12 -3.44
C ALA A 118 -5.39 46.95 -4.96
N ASN A 119 -6.39 46.26 -5.53
CA ASN A 119 -6.60 46.12 -6.98
C ASN A 119 -5.55 45.27 -7.72
N ILE A 120 -5.12 44.15 -7.14
CA ILE A 120 -4.14 43.27 -7.77
C ILE A 120 -4.81 42.01 -8.30
N LYS A 121 -4.50 41.67 -9.56
CA LYS A 121 -4.65 40.31 -10.11
C LYS A 121 -3.35 39.56 -9.90
N THR A 122 -3.37 38.50 -9.11
CA THR A 122 -2.19 37.68 -8.83
C THR A 122 -2.40 36.28 -9.36
N LEU A 123 -1.46 35.83 -10.20
CA LEU A 123 -1.34 34.43 -10.54
C LEU A 123 -0.71 33.70 -9.34
N TYR A 124 -1.48 32.85 -8.69
CA TYR A 124 -1.09 32.15 -7.48
C TYR A 124 -0.93 30.66 -7.75
N TYR A 125 0.26 30.13 -7.50
CA TYR A 125 0.48 28.69 -7.56
C TYR A 125 -0.12 28.05 -6.32
N VAL A 126 -1.14 27.21 -6.52
CA VAL A 126 -1.87 26.59 -5.40
C VAL A 126 -1.17 25.37 -4.82
N GLY A 127 0.00 25.00 -5.31
CA GLY A 127 0.77 23.86 -4.82
C GLY A 127 0.45 22.54 -5.53
N ASN A 128 0.92 21.46 -4.91
CA ASN A 128 0.67 20.09 -5.35
C ASN A 128 -0.37 19.42 -4.46
N TYR A 129 -1.40 18.87 -5.08
CA TYR A 129 -2.46 18.13 -4.44
C TYR A 129 -2.40 16.68 -4.89
N ASP A 130 -2.01 15.82 -3.97
CA ASP A 130 -1.94 14.39 -4.25
C ASP A 130 -3.24 13.72 -3.80
N VAL A 131 -3.87 12.99 -4.71
CA VAL A 131 -4.91 12.01 -4.40
C VAL A 131 -4.20 10.66 -4.25
N ILE A 132 -4.27 10.11 -3.04
CA ILE A 132 -3.50 8.96 -2.62
C ILE A 132 -4.46 7.86 -2.21
N LEU A 133 -4.21 6.64 -2.67
CA LEU A 133 -4.90 5.44 -2.20
C LEU A 133 -4.03 4.71 -1.19
N TYR A 134 -4.66 4.22 -0.13
CA TYR A 134 -4.05 3.39 0.89
C TYR A 134 -4.77 2.06 0.99
N LYS A 135 -4.03 0.99 1.26
CA LYS A 135 -4.64 -0.28 1.68
C LYS A 135 -5.08 -0.15 3.14
N THR A 136 -6.37 -0.33 3.39
CA THR A 136 -6.96 -0.28 4.74
C THR A 136 -7.33 -1.66 5.29
N GLY A 137 -7.32 -2.69 4.46
CA GLY A 137 -7.66 -4.08 4.82
C GLY A 137 -7.59 -5.01 3.61
N GLU A 138 -8.32 -6.13 3.67
CA GLU A 138 -8.49 -7.00 2.50
C GLU A 138 -9.25 -6.26 1.39
N ILE A 139 -8.64 -6.19 0.21
CA ILE A 139 -9.17 -5.42 -0.91
C ILE A 139 -10.19 -6.27 -1.68
N THR A 140 -11.39 -5.73 -1.88
CA THR A 140 -12.30 -6.21 -2.92
C THR A 140 -11.97 -5.49 -4.23
N PRO A 141 -11.46 -6.19 -5.27
CA PRO A 141 -11.11 -5.57 -6.55
C PRO A 141 -12.32 -4.92 -7.22
N GLY A 142 -12.09 -3.85 -7.98
CA GLY A 142 -13.17 -3.18 -8.71
C GLY A 142 -12.81 -1.78 -9.18
N LEU A 143 -13.81 -1.09 -9.71
CA LEU A 143 -13.69 0.31 -10.11
C LEU A 143 -14.02 1.22 -8.94
N LEU A 144 -13.16 2.21 -8.71
CA LEU A 144 -13.51 3.33 -7.83
C LEU A 144 -14.57 4.18 -8.49
N THR A 145 -15.58 4.58 -7.71
CA THR A 145 -16.63 5.47 -8.17
C THR A 145 -16.03 6.87 -8.43
N PRO A 146 -16.17 7.42 -9.66
CA PRO A 146 -15.77 8.79 -9.95
C PRO A 146 -16.54 9.79 -9.09
N GLY A 147 -15.90 10.91 -8.76
CA GLY A 147 -16.54 11.92 -7.92
C GLY A 147 -15.60 13.04 -7.51
N LEU A 148 -16.20 14.08 -6.93
CA LEU A 148 -15.48 15.18 -6.34
C LEU A 148 -14.68 14.68 -5.12
N VAL A 149 -13.39 14.99 -5.04
CA VAL A 149 -12.52 14.53 -3.94
C VAL A 149 -12.22 15.67 -2.98
N ALA A 150 -11.85 16.84 -3.52
CA ALA A 150 -11.54 18.01 -2.71
C ALA A 150 -11.97 19.30 -3.38
N THR A 151 -12.37 20.28 -2.57
CA THR A 151 -12.60 21.66 -3.01
C THR A 151 -11.76 22.61 -2.16
N GLY A 152 -11.35 23.72 -2.77
CA GLY A 152 -10.81 24.87 -2.08
C GLY A 152 -11.68 26.08 -2.41
N TRP A 153 -12.00 26.89 -1.41
CA TRP A 153 -12.91 28.03 -1.54
C TRP A 153 -12.41 29.27 -0.77
N TYR A 154 -12.96 30.44 -1.12
CA TYR A 154 -12.72 31.72 -0.44
C TYR A 154 -14.00 32.35 0.07
N ASP A 155 -13.99 32.87 1.30
CA ASP A 155 -15.09 33.51 2.05
C ASP A 155 -16.31 32.60 2.29
N SER A 156 -16.86 32.00 1.24
CA SER A 156 -17.93 31.01 1.30
C SER A 156 -17.60 29.77 0.45
N PRO A 157 -18.12 28.58 0.80
CA PRO A 157 -17.95 27.36 0.00
C PRO A 157 -18.44 27.44 -1.45
N GLU A 158 -19.28 28.43 -1.77
CA GLU A 158 -19.81 28.66 -3.12
C GLU A 158 -18.76 29.28 -4.07
N ASN A 159 -17.74 29.93 -3.50
CA ASN A 159 -16.66 30.60 -4.23
C ASN A 159 -15.44 29.70 -4.35
N GLU A 160 -15.57 28.60 -5.09
CA GLU A 160 -14.50 27.63 -5.29
C GLU A 160 -13.36 28.19 -6.16
N PHE A 161 -12.13 28.13 -5.65
CA PHE A 161 -10.93 28.36 -6.46
C PHE A 161 -10.29 27.07 -6.96
N MET A 162 -10.60 25.94 -6.32
CA MET A 162 -10.03 24.65 -6.68
C MET A 162 -11.08 23.56 -6.58
N ARG A 163 -11.07 22.67 -7.56
CA ARG A 163 -11.86 21.45 -7.58
C ARG A 163 -11.00 20.30 -8.11
N ILE A 164 -10.84 19.27 -7.29
CA ILE A 164 -10.14 18.05 -7.68
C ILE A 164 -11.14 16.92 -7.69
N SER A 165 -11.38 16.35 -8.86
CA SER A 165 -12.28 15.21 -9.03
C SER A 165 -11.49 13.98 -9.45
N LEU A 166 -11.91 12.82 -8.95
CA LEU A 166 -11.48 11.53 -9.47
C LEU A 166 -12.38 11.23 -10.68
N GLY A 167 -11.78 11.19 -11.86
CA GLY A 167 -12.46 10.88 -13.11
C GLY A 167 -11.84 9.71 -13.86
N GLY A 168 -12.47 9.32 -14.96
CA GLY A 168 -12.05 8.16 -15.75
C GLY A 168 -12.22 6.82 -15.01
N ASN A 169 -11.70 5.75 -15.60
CA ASN A 169 -11.78 4.41 -15.03
C ASN A 169 -10.56 4.17 -14.13
N ASN A 170 -10.83 4.08 -12.83
CA ASN A 170 -9.82 3.83 -11.80
C ASN A 170 -10.00 2.41 -11.27
N GLN A 171 -9.31 1.45 -11.88
CA GLN A 171 -9.42 0.03 -11.55
C GLN A 171 -8.41 -0.33 -10.46
N VAL A 172 -8.87 -0.97 -9.39
CA VAL A 172 -8.01 -1.57 -8.37
C VAL A 172 -8.06 -3.09 -8.53
N SER A 173 -6.90 -3.70 -8.72
CA SER A 173 -6.74 -5.14 -8.88
C SER A 173 -5.76 -5.70 -7.85
N VAL A 174 -6.06 -6.90 -7.35
CA VAL A 174 -5.21 -7.58 -6.37
C VAL A 174 -4.50 -8.73 -7.07
N LEU A 175 -3.16 -8.69 -7.06
CA LEU A 175 -2.30 -9.68 -7.68
C LEU A 175 -1.97 -10.81 -6.69
N ALA A 176 -2.21 -12.05 -7.11
CA ALA A 176 -1.91 -13.24 -6.34
C ALA A 176 -1.57 -14.42 -7.27
N CYS A 177 -1.28 -15.57 -6.65
CA CYS A 177 -1.35 -16.86 -7.33
C CYS A 177 -2.25 -17.83 -6.55
N SER A 178 -2.80 -18.79 -7.28
CA SER A 178 -3.45 -19.99 -6.72
C SER A 178 -2.49 -21.17 -6.75
N LEU A 179 -2.47 -21.96 -5.66
CA LEU A 179 -1.76 -23.23 -5.60
C LEU A 179 -2.38 -24.25 -6.56
N THR A 180 -1.55 -24.94 -7.35
CA THR A 180 -2.02 -26.08 -8.16
C THR A 180 -1.80 -27.43 -7.46
N SER A 181 -0.91 -27.49 -6.47
CA SER A 181 -0.68 -28.65 -5.60
C SER A 181 -0.78 -28.25 -4.11
N GLN A 182 -1.58 -28.99 -3.34
CA GLN A 182 -1.78 -28.72 -1.90
C GLN A 182 -0.80 -29.49 -1.00
N VAL A 183 -0.29 -30.64 -1.45
CA VAL A 183 0.68 -31.47 -0.70
C VAL A 183 1.79 -31.88 -1.67
N ILE A 184 3.03 -31.68 -1.25
CA ILE A 184 4.23 -32.09 -1.99
C ILE A 184 4.96 -33.13 -1.15
N ASN A 185 5.08 -34.35 -1.68
CA ASN A 185 5.76 -35.45 -1.00
C ASN A 185 7.12 -35.67 -1.64
N PHE A 186 8.15 -35.73 -0.80
CA PHE A 186 9.52 -36.02 -1.21
C PHE A 186 9.87 -37.41 -0.70
N ASN A 187 10.28 -38.31 -1.59
CA ASN A 187 10.72 -39.64 -1.22
C ASN A 187 12.24 -39.70 -1.21
N LEU A 188 12.83 -39.60 -0.01
CA LEU A 188 14.29 -39.67 0.16
C LEU A 188 14.84 -41.10 0.24
N GLY A 189 13.96 -42.10 0.23
CA GLY A 189 14.33 -43.51 0.34
C GLY A 189 15.08 -43.88 1.63
N ASP A 190 15.56 -45.11 1.65
CA ASP A 190 16.40 -45.66 2.71
C ASP A 190 17.88 -45.51 2.32
N ILE A 191 18.69 -44.95 3.22
CA ILE A 191 20.14 -44.77 3.02
C ILE A 191 20.90 -45.54 4.10
N ASN A 192 21.94 -46.27 3.71
CA ASN A 192 22.76 -46.99 4.69
C ASN A 192 23.54 -45.99 5.54
N ALA A 193 23.59 -46.21 6.87
CA ALA A 193 24.39 -45.39 7.78
C ALA A 193 25.88 -45.29 7.36
N SER A 194 26.41 -46.30 6.66
CA SER A 194 27.78 -46.29 6.13
C SER A 194 28.01 -45.33 4.97
N GLU A 195 26.96 -44.80 4.34
CA GLU A 195 27.07 -43.79 3.28
C GLU A 195 27.27 -42.39 3.84
N PHE A 196 27.05 -42.21 5.14
CA PHE A 196 27.35 -40.96 5.84
C PHE A 196 28.84 -40.91 6.22
N SER A 197 29.34 -39.71 6.51
CA SER A 197 30.73 -39.51 6.91
C SER A 197 30.91 -39.63 8.42
N GLU A 198 32.14 -39.44 8.92
CA GLU A 198 32.43 -39.38 10.36
C GLU A 198 32.31 -37.94 10.94
N ARG A 199 31.78 -36.98 10.17
CA ARG A 199 31.65 -35.57 10.59
C ARG A 199 30.30 -34.96 10.23
N PRO A 200 29.79 -34.01 11.04
CA PRO A 200 28.62 -33.23 10.66
C PRO A 200 28.89 -32.41 9.38
N GLY A 201 27.83 -32.11 8.65
CA GLY A 201 27.86 -31.33 7.42
C GLY A 201 28.04 -32.10 6.12
N PHE A 202 28.18 -33.41 6.20
CA PHE A 202 28.15 -34.25 5.02
C PHE A 202 26.73 -34.40 4.46
N ILE A 203 26.66 -34.46 3.14
CA ILE A 203 25.43 -34.58 2.37
C ILE A 203 25.56 -35.83 1.50
N PRO A 204 24.75 -36.88 1.74
CA PRO A 204 24.74 -38.05 0.88
C PRO A 204 24.21 -37.68 -0.52
N ALA A 205 24.55 -38.49 -1.53
CA ALA A 205 24.24 -38.18 -2.93
C ALA A 205 22.73 -38.22 -3.27
N TYR A 206 21.91 -38.83 -2.42
CA TYR A 206 20.48 -38.98 -2.68
C TYR A 206 19.70 -37.70 -2.38
N SER A 207 18.84 -37.33 -3.32
CA SER A 207 17.88 -36.23 -3.18
C SER A 207 16.65 -36.49 -4.05
N ASP A 208 15.53 -35.88 -3.69
CA ASP A 208 14.30 -35.93 -4.49
C ASP A 208 13.86 -34.51 -4.85
N THR A 209 13.43 -34.30 -6.10
CA THR A 209 13.01 -32.99 -6.60
C THR A 209 11.56 -33.04 -7.03
N GLN A 210 10.76 -32.16 -6.43
CA GLN A 210 9.35 -31.96 -6.74
C GLN A 210 9.13 -30.52 -7.17
N HIS A 211 8.01 -30.27 -7.86
CA HIS A 211 7.69 -28.93 -8.34
C HIS A 211 6.53 -28.33 -7.56
N LEU A 212 6.76 -27.18 -6.95
CA LEU A 212 5.68 -26.33 -6.45
C LEU A 212 5.06 -25.60 -7.65
N GLY A 213 3.83 -25.95 -7.97
CA GLY A 213 3.08 -25.35 -9.07
C GLY A 213 2.16 -24.23 -8.59
N LEU A 214 2.22 -23.08 -9.25
CA LEU A 214 1.36 -21.93 -9.02
C LEU A 214 0.72 -21.48 -10.33
N ASN A 215 -0.49 -20.93 -10.26
CA ASN A 215 -1.08 -20.17 -11.37
C ASN A 215 -1.26 -18.72 -10.93
N CYS A 216 -0.56 -17.80 -11.58
CA CYS A 216 -0.29 -16.46 -11.10
C CYS A 216 -0.91 -15.38 -11.98
N ASP A 217 -1.28 -14.26 -11.35
CA ASP A 217 -1.54 -13.02 -12.07
C ASP A 217 -0.21 -12.44 -12.61
N PRO A 218 -0.25 -11.75 -13.76
CA PRO A 218 0.90 -11.00 -14.25
C PRO A 218 1.40 -10.01 -13.19
N ALA A 219 2.72 -9.93 -13.02
CA ALA A 219 3.41 -9.08 -12.05
C ALA A 219 3.18 -9.44 -10.56
N ALA A 220 2.57 -10.60 -10.23
CA ALA A 220 2.55 -11.10 -8.87
C ALA A 220 3.97 -11.37 -8.36
N ASN A 221 4.32 -10.83 -7.20
CA ASN A 221 5.62 -11.04 -6.55
C ASN A 221 5.53 -12.25 -5.62
N ILE A 222 6.12 -13.37 -6.02
CA ILE A 222 6.02 -14.62 -5.26
C ILE A 222 7.19 -14.68 -4.28
N ASN A 223 6.87 -14.80 -3.00
CA ASN A 223 7.82 -15.04 -1.93
C ASN A 223 7.49 -16.38 -1.26
N VAL A 224 8.51 -17.05 -0.72
CA VAL A 224 8.33 -18.27 0.07
C VAL A 224 9.09 -18.18 1.38
N GLU A 225 8.55 -18.82 2.41
CA GLU A 225 9.14 -18.98 3.72
C GLU A 225 8.96 -20.42 4.17
N LEU A 226 10.06 -21.10 4.51
CA LEU A 226 10.03 -22.44 5.08
C LEU A 226 9.78 -22.35 6.58
N VAL A 227 8.69 -22.96 7.05
CA VAL A 227 8.35 -23.05 8.47
C VAL A 227 8.43 -24.50 8.92
N GLY A 228 9.18 -24.76 9.97
CA GLY A 228 9.36 -26.09 10.52
C GLY A 228 10.19 -26.06 11.80
N THR A 229 10.45 -27.23 12.37
CA THR A 229 11.31 -27.34 13.55
C THR A 229 12.75 -27.44 13.09
N GLN A 230 13.60 -26.46 13.43
CA GLN A 230 15.03 -26.54 13.14
C GLN A 230 15.67 -27.70 13.93
N ASN A 231 16.60 -28.41 13.30
CA ASN A 231 17.35 -29.47 13.96
C ASN A 231 18.29 -28.86 15.03
N PRO A 232 18.16 -29.23 16.31
CA PRO A 232 18.97 -28.67 17.39
C PRO A 232 20.47 -29.03 17.28
N ASP A 233 20.80 -30.07 16.52
CA ASP A 233 22.18 -30.53 16.32
C ASP A 233 22.87 -29.85 15.12
N ALA A 234 22.15 -28.99 14.37
CA ALA A 234 22.66 -28.28 13.19
C ALA A 234 22.49 -26.75 13.30
N ILE A 235 22.91 -26.17 14.43
CA ILE A 235 22.72 -24.73 14.71
C ILE A 235 23.42 -23.83 13.66
N ALA A 236 24.56 -24.28 13.12
CA ALA A 236 25.29 -23.56 12.07
C ALA A 236 24.60 -23.60 10.70
N GLU A 237 23.60 -24.46 10.50
CA GLU A 237 22.84 -24.61 9.27
C GLU A 237 21.33 -24.47 9.54
N PRO A 238 20.80 -23.23 9.63
CA PRO A 238 19.42 -22.97 10.02
C PRO A 238 18.35 -23.48 9.04
N GLY A 239 18.75 -24.05 7.90
CA GLY A 239 17.86 -24.71 6.95
C GLY A 239 17.64 -26.20 7.17
N VAL A 240 18.30 -26.81 8.16
CA VAL A 240 18.17 -28.24 8.45
C VAL A 240 17.00 -28.45 9.41
N LEU A 241 16.01 -29.22 8.97
CA LEU A 241 14.84 -29.61 9.76
C LEU A 241 15.14 -30.79 10.66
N ALA A 242 14.56 -30.75 11.86
CA ALA A 242 14.50 -31.87 12.78
C ALA A 242 13.64 -33.00 12.17
N LEU A 243 13.96 -34.22 12.54
CA LEU A 243 13.09 -35.36 12.22
C LEU A 243 11.84 -35.33 13.10
N ASN A 244 10.73 -35.83 12.56
CA ASN A 244 9.48 -35.99 13.28
C ASN A 244 9.69 -36.93 14.48
N GLY A 245 9.57 -36.39 15.69
CA GLY A 245 9.82 -37.15 16.93
C GLY A 245 11.29 -37.41 17.22
N GLN A 246 12.21 -36.58 16.72
CA GLN A 246 13.65 -36.66 17.00
C GLN A 246 13.92 -36.90 18.50
N GLY A 247 14.78 -37.89 18.79
CA GLY A 247 15.11 -38.33 20.15
C GLY A 247 14.27 -39.50 20.67
N ASN A 248 13.18 -39.87 20.00
CA ASN A 248 12.38 -41.04 20.37
C ASN A 248 12.98 -42.35 19.84
N PRO A 249 12.74 -43.49 20.52
CA PRO A 249 13.16 -44.81 20.02
C PRO A 249 12.64 -45.10 18.61
N GLY A 250 13.52 -45.61 17.74
CA GLY A 250 13.18 -45.96 16.35
C GLY A 250 13.22 -44.80 15.36
N ILE A 251 13.48 -43.57 15.81
CA ILE A 251 13.78 -42.42 14.95
C ILE A 251 15.30 -42.33 14.75
N ALA A 252 15.74 -42.05 13.53
CA ALA A 252 17.17 -41.90 13.24
C ALA A 252 17.80 -40.75 14.05
N ASP A 253 19.07 -40.86 14.37
CA ASP A 253 19.85 -39.82 15.07
C ASP A 253 21.06 -39.42 14.23
N GLY A 254 21.47 -38.16 14.33
CA GLY A 254 22.61 -37.62 13.59
C GLY A 254 22.30 -37.18 12.15
N VAL A 255 21.03 -37.11 11.77
CA VAL A 255 20.57 -36.61 10.46
C VAL A 255 19.39 -35.66 10.61
N GLY A 256 19.22 -34.81 9.61
CA GLY A 256 18.04 -33.96 9.39
C GLY A 256 17.73 -33.86 7.90
N ILE A 257 16.67 -33.14 7.55
CA ILE A 257 16.26 -32.93 6.16
C ILE A 257 16.43 -31.46 5.79
N GLN A 258 16.98 -31.18 4.61
CA GLN A 258 17.18 -29.83 4.09
C GLN A 258 16.45 -29.66 2.76
N PHE A 259 15.73 -28.55 2.60
CA PHE A 259 15.12 -28.14 1.34
C PHE A 259 16.02 -27.17 0.59
N ILE A 260 16.03 -27.26 -0.74
CA ILE A 260 16.86 -26.46 -1.64
C ILE A 260 15.98 -25.89 -2.73
N TYR A 261 16.22 -24.62 -3.06
CA TYR A 261 15.66 -23.97 -4.23
C TYR A 261 16.80 -23.29 -5.01
N ASN A 262 16.88 -23.54 -6.33
CA ASN A 262 17.95 -23.01 -7.19
C ASN A 262 19.37 -23.21 -6.64
N GLY A 263 19.63 -24.39 -6.05
CA GLY A 263 20.93 -24.73 -5.46
C GLY A 263 21.22 -24.11 -4.10
N ILE A 264 20.32 -23.26 -3.58
CA ILE A 264 20.47 -22.60 -2.28
C ILE A 264 19.58 -23.29 -1.25
N PRO A 265 20.11 -23.73 -0.09
CA PRO A 265 19.30 -24.23 1.01
C PRO A 265 18.32 -23.18 1.52
N LEU A 266 17.05 -23.56 1.65
CA LEU A 266 16.05 -22.74 2.30
C LEU A 266 16.30 -22.73 3.81
N GLN A 267 16.30 -21.55 4.41
CA GLN A 267 16.44 -21.39 5.85
C GLN A 267 15.06 -21.38 6.52
N VAL A 268 14.96 -21.95 7.72
CA VAL A 268 13.73 -21.93 8.50
C VAL A 268 13.44 -20.51 8.98
N ASN A 269 12.18 -20.08 8.87
CA ASN A 269 11.68 -18.74 9.22
C ASN A 269 12.41 -17.60 8.49
N ASN A 270 12.93 -17.87 7.29
CA ASN A 270 13.52 -16.87 6.42
C ASN A 270 12.71 -16.77 5.12
N ARG A 271 12.24 -15.56 4.83
CA ARG A 271 11.50 -15.27 3.60
C ARG A 271 12.47 -14.95 2.48
N ILE A 272 12.24 -15.57 1.32
CA ILE A 272 12.98 -15.26 0.08
C ILE A 272 12.02 -14.95 -1.06
N VAL A 273 12.47 -14.10 -1.99
CA VAL A 273 11.78 -13.84 -3.25
C VAL A 273 12.06 -15.01 -4.20
N LEU A 274 11.00 -15.64 -4.72
CA LEU A 274 11.15 -16.68 -5.75
C LEU A 274 11.20 -16.08 -7.14
N LYS A 275 10.20 -15.25 -7.48
CA LYS A 275 10.02 -14.69 -8.83
C LYS A 275 8.96 -13.59 -8.83
N ARG A 276 9.11 -12.61 -9.72
CA ARG A 276 7.99 -11.77 -10.18
C ARG A 276 7.38 -12.41 -11.43
N SER A 277 6.15 -12.89 -11.34
CA SER A 277 5.53 -13.70 -12.40
C SER A 277 5.22 -12.88 -13.65
N ALA A 278 5.35 -13.51 -14.82
CA ALA A 278 4.83 -12.96 -16.08
C ALA A 278 3.31 -13.21 -16.25
N GLY A 279 2.72 -14.02 -15.35
CA GLY A 279 1.35 -14.49 -15.41
C GLY A 279 1.25 -15.93 -15.94
N GLY A 280 0.17 -16.61 -15.56
CA GLY A 280 -0.09 -18.01 -15.92
C GLY A 280 0.62 -19.01 -15.02
N GLN A 281 0.91 -20.20 -15.56
CA GLN A 281 1.49 -21.30 -14.79
C GLN A 281 2.98 -21.08 -14.52
N GLU A 282 3.37 -21.19 -13.25
CA GLU A 282 4.72 -21.12 -12.74
C GLU A 282 5.07 -22.44 -12.05
N MET A 283 6.30 -22.93 -12.24
CA MET A 283 6.78 -24.18 -11.65
C MET A 283 8.12 -23.93 -10.96
N PHE A 284 8.19 -24.21 -9.67
CA PHE A 284 9.36 -23.99 -8.83
C PHE A 284 9.95 -25.33 -8.39
N PRO A 285 11.13 -25.74 -8.91
CA PRO A 285 11.77 -26.98 -8.51
C PRO A 285 12.31 -26.84 -7.09
N LEU A 286 11.77 -27.64 -6.18
CA LEU A 286 12.23 -27.78 -4.81
C LEU A 286 12.89 -29.15 -4.69
N THR A 287 14.06 -29.19 -4.05
CA THR A 287 14.79 -30.43 -3.81
C THR A 287 14.88 -30.68 -2.32
N ALA A 288 14.53 -31.88 -1.86
CA ALA A 288 14.77 -32.34 -0.50
C ALA A 288 15.99 -33.27 -0.49
N ARG A 289 16.78 -33.22 0.59
CA ARG A 289 17.90 -34.14 0.82
C ARG A 289 18.17 -34.34 2.31
N TYR A 290 18.87 -35.41 2.65
CA TYR A 290 19.42 -35.57 3.99
C TYR A 290 20.61 -34.62 4.23
N TYR A 291 20.80 -34.26 5.49
CA TYR A 291 21.96 -33.51 5.97
C TYR A 291 22.45 -34.16 7.27
N GLN A 292 23.73 -34.50 7.33
CA GLN A 292 24.32 -35.12 8.52
C GLN A 292 24.56 -34.07 9.63
N THR A 293 23.95 -34.27 10.79
CA THR A 293 24.02 -33.32 11.93
C THR A 293 24.98 -33.74 13.03
N LYS A 294 25.37 -35.02 13.10
CA LYS A 294 26.36 -35.55 14.07
C LYS A 294 27.41 -36.39 13.37
N ALA A 295 28.55 -36.61 14.04
CA ALA A 295 29.61 -37.50 13.59
C ALA A 295 29.16 -38.96 13.40
N ILE A 296 28.17 -39.40 14.20
CA ILE A 296 27.64 -40.77 14.17
C ILE A 296 26.16 -40.70 13.80
N VAL A 297 25.79 -41.41 12.72
CA VAL A 297 24.40 -41.61 12.31
C VAL A 297 23.89 -42.93 12.86
N LYS A 298 22.72 -42.92 13.52
CA LYS A 298 22.06 -44.13 14.03
C LYS A 298 20.84 -44.48 13.18
N PRO A 299 20.61 -45.77 12.88
CA PRO A 299 19.45 -46.22 12.10
C PRO A 299 18.12 -45.87 12.76
N GLY A 300 17.12 -45.59 11.93
CA GLY A 300 15.74 -45.35 12.32
C GLY A 300 14.93 -44.68 11.21
N ARG A 301 13.65 -44.41 11.46
CA ARG A 301 12.79 -43.64 10.55
C ARG A 301 13.25 -42.19 10.51
N ALA A 302 13.26 -41.58 9.33
CA ALA A 302 13.81 -40.25 9.10
C ALA A 302 12.86 -39.34 8.31
N ASP A 303 11.63 -39.23 8.78
CA ASP A 303 10.62 -38.36 8.17
C ASP A 303 10.70 -36.95 8.75
N ALA A 304 10.43 -35.92 7.95
CA ALA A 304 10.25 -34.55 8.42
C ALA A 304 9.02 -33.92 7.77
N THR A 305 8.41 -32.98 8.48
CA THR A 305 7.27 -32.19 7.97
C THR A 305 7.56 -30.71 8.13
N ALA A 306 7.28 -29.94 7.09
CA ALA A 306 7.41 -28.49 7.07
C ALA A 306 6.26 -27.87 6.27
N THR A 307 6.03 -26.59 6.51
CA THR A 307 5.06 -25.76 5.78
C THR A 307 5.83 -24.76 4.94
N LEU A 308 5.47 -24.62 3.66
CA LEU A 308 5.96 -23.53 2.82
C LEU A 308 4.88 -22.45 2.77
N ASN A 309 5.14 -21.33 3.44
CA ASN A 309 4.27 -20.17 3.40
C ASN A 309 4.58 -19.36 2.13
N ILE A 310 3.57 -19.15 1.30
CA ILE A 310 3.69 -18.38 0.07
C ILE A 310 2.99 -17.05 0.25
N THR A 311 3.71 -15.96 0.02
CA THR A 311 3.19 -14.60 0.18
C THR A 311 3.43 -13.73 -1.03
N TYR A 312 2.53 -12.79 -1.29
CA TYR A 312 2.56 -11.84 -2.41
C TYR A 312 2.82 -10.41 -1.91
N GLN A 313 4.06 -9.92 -2.03
CA GLN A 313 4.51 -8.63 -1.49
C GLN A 313 5.46 -7.92 -2.45
#